data_AF-B8NM22-F1
#
_entry.id   AF-B8NM22-F1
#
_cell.length_a   1.000
_cell.length_b   1.000
_cell.length_c   1.000
_cell.angle_alpha   90.00
_cell.angle_beta   90.00
_cell.angle_gamma   90.00
#
_symmetry.space_group_name_H-M   'P 1'
#
loop_
_entity.id
_entity.type
_entity.pdbx_description
1 polymer ?
#
loop_
_entity_poly.entity_id
_entity_poly.type
_entity_poly.pdbx_seq_one_letter_code
_entity_poly.pdbx_strand_id
1 'polypeptide(L)'
;MHFYPKARHQPHPSIHDPAVRRRRWGLLKAAGLNFIVLQLLFLGLFCYLFGSLFQQTTHIHNLHIVYVDYDGGAVGSAIRTAYEQLKGPGFPTLSEQSVSAYSQPSTVRSAVCNIDYWGGLYTSADASIRLAAAFGGGSAAASYNNSDVLTLVWNEARYSTVVDSAISTNMQTLSEAARVAYFKINGMQALGDLNSTDPAAIAALTNPWTLASINIQPTTQGSRLVYNTLVIILILIQEFFYLGYINGLYQQFQLYVSIAAPRIATVRQLISGLYTLSGSLCTTGAIWAFRHGWHVNGGQFALTWMALWLFAHSNFLVLDVFTVWLPPPVVPMALISWVVLNVTSILLPFELAPGFYQWGYALPAHSIFQVLVDIWSDGCNPQLDYALPVLFAYEVIGLTLSSIGVYRRAHYAVIAKETEEKTWKERVAAALSEQQQQQMLEESPSPSTPDSTLTESQQQQDRARRRSTAAGIADQEALTGQLWREMSRVDKAQTSRQSTGPCFDLPFTD
;
A
#
# COMPACT_ATOMS: atom_id res chain seq x y z
N MET A 1 24.69 -12.19 -29.32
CA MET A 1 25.19 -12.77 -28.05
C MET A 1 26.23 -13.82 -28.36
N HIS A 2 27.52 -13.54 -28.10
CA HIS A 2 28.56 -14.56 -28.14
C HIS A 2 28.57 -15.27 -26.78
N PHE A 3 28.11 -16.52 -26.74
CA PHE A 3 28.15 -17.31 -25.51
C PHE A 3 29.60 -17.58 -25.10
N TYR A 4 29.89 -17.44 -23.80
CA TYR A 4 31.22 -17.66 -23.24
C TYR A 4 31.66 -19.11 -23.49
N PRO A 5 32.70 -19.37 -24.32
CA PRO A 5 32.99 -20.70 -24.82
C PRO A 5 33.34 -21.72 -23.73
N LYS A 6 33.97 -21.29 -22.63
CA LYS A 6 34.27 -22.16 -21.48
C LYS A 6 33.03 -22.66 -20.74
N ALA A 7 31.90 -21.96 -20.80
CA ALA A 7 30.65 -22.43 -20.19
C ALA A 7 30.08 -23.66 -20.92
N ARG A 8 30.42 -23.84 -22.20
CA ARG A 8 29.95 -24.97 -23.02
C ARG A 8 30.83 -26.21 -22.90
N HIS A 9 32.08 -26.03 -22.50
CA HIS A 9 33.09 -27.09 -22.40
C HIS A 9 33.28 -27.63 -20.97
N GLN A 10 32.59 -27.08 -19.97
CA GLN A 10 32.55 -27.69 -18.64
C GLN A 10 31.67 -28.94 -18.67
N PRO A 11 32.19 -30.13 -18.30
CA PRO A 11 31.36 -31.32 -18.17
C PRO A 11 30.38 -31.11 -17.02
N HIS A 12 29.11 -30.88 -17.34
CA HIS A 12 28.05 -30.83 -16.34
C HIS A 12 27.63 -32.25 -16.00
N PRO A 13 27.71 -32.67 -14.72
CA PRO A 13 27.21 -33.98 -14.32
C PRO A 13 25.71 -34.10 -14.66
N SER A 14 25.30 -35.29 -15.10
CA SER A 14 23.90 -35.58 -15.42
C SER A 14 23.00 -35.31 -14.22
N ILE A 15 21.73 -34.96 -14.46
CA ILE A 15 20.77 -34.67 -13.39
C ILE A 15 20.60 -35.86 -12.42
N HIS A 16 20.85 -37.09 -12.88
CA HIS A 16 20.78 -38.32 -12.10
C HIS A 16 22.09 -38.69 -11.37
N ASP A 17 23.14 -37.89 -11.52
CA ASP A 17 24.42 -38.12 -10.84
C ASP A 17 24.26 -37.97 -9.32
N PRO A 18 24.74 -38.94 -8.50
CA PRO A 18 24.69 -38.87 -7.04
C PRO A 18 25.34 -37.60 -6.47
N ALA A 19 26.33 -37.00 -7.15
CA ALA A 19 26.96 -35.74 -6.74
C ALA A 19 25.98 -34.55 -6.71
N VAL A 20 24.92 -34.60 -7.53
CA VAL A 20 23.90 -33.53 -7.65
C VAL A 20 22.64 -33.85 -6.83
N ARG A 21 22.42 -35.12 -6.44
CA ARG A 21 21.23 -35.58 -5.70
C ARG A 21 20.95 -34.74 -4.44
N ARG A 22 21.98 -34.42 -3.65
CA ARG A 22 21.85 -33.59 -2.44
C ARG A 22 21.38 -32.17 -2.76
N ARG A 23 21.90 -31.56 -3.84
CA ARG A 23 21.51 -30.22 -4.30
C ARG A 23 20.09 -30.21 -4.83
N ARG A 24 19.68 -31.23 -5.60
CA ARG A 24 18.31 -31.40 -6.10
C ARG A 24 17.30 -31.52 -4.96
N TRP A 25 17.58 -32.35 -3.97
CA TRP A 25 16.69 -32.51 -2.82
C TRP A 25 16.60 -31.22 -1.99
N GLY A 26 17.71 -30.51 -1.82
CA GLY A 26 17.72 -29.18 -1.20
C GLY A 26 16.84 -28.17 -1.94
N LEU A 27 16.95 -28.11 -3.27
CA LEU A 27 16.12 -27.26 -4.12
C LEU A 27 14.63 -27.64 -4.00
N LEU A 28 14.29 -28.92 -4.15
CA LEU A 28 12.91 -29.39 -4.05
C LEU A 28 12.30 -29.10 -2.68
N LYS A 29 13.07 -29.30 -1.60
CA LYS A 29 12.63 -28.97 -0.25
C LYS A 29 12.40 -27.47 -0.08
N ALA A 30 13.32 -26.62 -0.53
CA ALA A 30 13.19 -25.18 -0.44
C ALA A 30 12.05 -24.63 -1.31
N ALA A 31 11.91 -25.15 -2.53
CA ALA A 31 10.83 -24.78 -3.45
C ALA A 31 9.47 -25.24 -2.91
N GLY A 32 9.36 -26.48 -2.44
CA GLY A 32 8.12 -27.00 -1.85
C GLY A 32 7.70 -26.25 -0.58
N LEU A 33 8.65 -25.89 0.29
CA LEU A 33 8.36 -25.08 1.47
C LEU A 33 7.86 -23.68 1.08
N ASN A 34 8.57 -22.98 0.19
CA ASN A 34 8.14 -21.64 -0.25
C ASN A 34 6.80 -21.68 -0.98
N PHE A 35 6.53 -22.73 -1.77
CA PHE A 35 5.24 -22.94 -2.43
C PHE A 35 4.10 -23.00 -1.41
N ILE A 36 4.23 -23.83 -0.37
CA ILE A 36 3.21 -23.95 0.68
C ILE A 36 3.02 -22.63 1.42
N VAL A 37 4.12 -21.97 1.81
CA VAL A 37 4.07 -20.70 2.54
C VAL A 37 3.39 -19.62 1.72
N LEU A 38 3.75 -19.46 0.44
CA LEU A 38 3.11 -18.49 -0.44
C LEU A 38 1.62 -18.81 -0.67
N GLN A 39 1.27 -20.08 -0.85
CA GLN A 39 -0.13 -20.46 -1.04
C GLN A 39 -0.99 -20.15 0.18
N LEU A 40 -0.48 -20.45 1.39
CA LEU A 40 -1.15 -20.12 2.64
C LEU A 40 -1.23 -18.61 2.88
N LEU A 41 -0.16 -17.87 2.54
CA LEU A 41 -0.12 -16.41 2.64
C LEU A 41 -1.21 -15.79 1.77
N PHE A 42 -1.23 -16.09 0.47
CA PHE A 42 -2.22 -15.53 -0.43
C PHE A 42 -3.64 -15.96 -0.08
N LEU A 43 -3.83 -17.21 0.35
CA LEU A 43 -5.13 -17.65 0.87
C LEU A 43 -5.56 -16.78 2.07
N GLY A 44 -4.68 -16.56 3.05
CA GLY A 44 -4.95 -15.70 4.19
C GLY A 44 -5.27 -14.26 3.79
N LEU A 45 -4.53 -13.69 2.84
CA LEU A 45 -4.77 -12.34 2.32
C LEU A 45 -6.11 -12.24 1.57
N PHE A 46 -6.48 -13.24 0.77
CA PHE A 46 -7.80 -13.29 0.14
C PHE A 46 -8.92 -13.44 1.17
N CYS A 47 -8.76 -14.31 2.17
CA CYS A 47 -9.71 -14.44 3.27
C CYS A 47 -9.87 -13.12 4.04
N TYR A 48 -8.77 -12.40 4.28
CA TYR A 48 -8.79 -11.09 4.91
C TYR A 48 -9.56 -10.06 4.06
N LEU A 49 -9.20 -9.94 2.78
CA LEU A 49 -9.83 -9.02 1.83
C LEU A 49 -11.33 -9.31 1.69
N PHE A 50 -11.71 -10.52 1.29
CA PHE A 50 -13.12 -10.87 1.07
C PHE A 50 -13.92 -10.95 2.35
N GLY A 51 -13.30 -11.34 3.47
CA GLY A 51 -13.95 -11.32 4.77
C GLY A 51 -14.30 -9.90 5.23
N SER A 52 -13.50 -8.89 4.88
CA SER A 52 -13.83 -7.49 5.19
C SER A 52 -15.05 -6.97 4.42
N LEU A 53 -15.29 -7.51 3.21
CA LEU A 53 -16.42 -7.17 2.34
C LEU A 53 -17.63 -8.09 2.56
N PHE A 54 -17.49 -9.10 3.41
CA PHE A 54 -18.50 -10.12 3.59
C PHE A 54 -19.77 -9.52 4.17
N GLN A 55 -20.90 -9.82 3.52
CA GLN A 55 -22.22 -9.37 3.96
C GLN A 55 -22.37 -7.84 4.07
N GLN A 56 -21.58 -7.06 3.31
CA GLN A 56 -21.68 -5.58 3.31
C GLN A 56 -23.12 -5.08 3.09
N THR A 57 -23.91 -5.77 2.26
CA THR A 57 -25.29 -5.38 1.95
C THR A 57 -26.24 -5.56 3.14
N THR A 58 -25.97 -6.48 4.07
CA THR A 58 -26.80 -6.65 5.26
C THR A 58 -26.40 -5.71 6.39
N HIS A 59 -25.27 -5.02 6.29
CA HIS A 59 -24.81 -4.02 7.25
C HIS A 59 -25.21 -2.59 6.87
N ILE A 60 -25.96 -2.39 5.78
CA ILE A 60 -26.38 -1.06 5.32
C ILE A 60 -27.22 -0.34 6.40
N HIS A 61 -27.96 -1.08 7.22
CA HIS A 61 -28.67 -0.53 8.38
C HIS A 61 -27.79 0.21 9.40
N ASN A 62 -26.47 -0.06 9.45
CA ASN A 62 -25.53 0.69 10.29
C ASN A 62 -25.25 2.11 9.76
N LEU A 63 -25.66 2.41 8.52
CA LEU A 63 -25.60 3.76 7.97
C LEU A 63 -26.81 4.54 8.44
N HIS A 64 -26.60 5.48 9.35
CA HIS A 64 -27.64 6.33 9.90
C HIS A 64 -27.86 7.58 9.03
N ILE A 65 -29.12 7.86 8.71
CA ILE A 65 -29.57 9.06 8.00
C ILE A 65 -30.47 9.85 8.93
N VAL A 66 -30.16 11.12 9.18
CA VAL A 66 -31.03 11.98 9.99
C VAL A 66 -32.27 12.35 9.18
N TYR A 67 -33.45 12.22 9.78
CA TYR A 67 -34.71 12.68 9.19
C TYR A 67 -35.36 13.76 10.04
N VAL A 68 -35.72 14.89 9.42
CA VAL A 68 -36.40 16.00 10.10
C VAL A 68 -37.65 16.36 9.33
N ASP A 69 -38.80 16.25 9.99
CA ASP A 69 -40.09 16.58 9.40
C ASP A 69 -40.50 18.02 9.77
N TYR A 70 -40.17 19.02 8.93
CA TYR A 70 -40.61 20.40 9.15
C TYR A 70 -42.06 20.64 8.72
N ASP A 71 -42.64 19.72 7.94
CA ASP A 71 -44.03 19.78 7.47
C ASP A 71 -45.01 19.32 8.56
N GLY A 72 -44.70 18.20 9.24
CA GLY A 72 -45.59 17.60 10.25
C GLY A 72 -46.92 17.10 9.67
N GLY A 73 -47.02 16.97 8.34
CA GLY A 73 -48.25 16.69 7.60
C GLY A 73 -48.29 15.33 6.89
N ALA A 74 -49.13 15.25 5.87
CA ALA A 74 -49.36 14.04 5.08
C ALA A 74 -48.10 13.53 4.35
N VAL A 75 -47.24 14.44 3.85
CA VAL A 75 -45.96 14.08 3.23
C VAL A 75 -45.04 13.39 4.23
N GLY A 76 -44.88 13.97 5.43
CA GLY A 76 -44.07 13.37 6.48
C GLY A 76 -44.61 12.02 6.96
N SER A 77 -45.93 11.86 7.08
CA SER A 77 -46.59 10.58 7.40
C SER A 77 -46.35 9.52 6.32
N ALA A 78 -46.39 9.91 5.05
CA ALA A 78 -46.13 9.02 3.92
C ALA A 78 -44.68 8.51 3.92
N ILE A 79 -43.70 9.37 4.26
CA ILE A 79 -42.29 8.98 4.40
C ILE A 79 -42.11 7.96 5.53
N ARG A 80 -42.70 8.21 6.71
CA ARG A 80 -42.65 7.25 7.84
C ARG A 80 -43.26 5.90 7.45
N THR A 81 -44.40 5.91 6.77
CA THR A 81 -45.08 4.69 6.29
C THR A 81 -44.23 3.94 5.27
N ALA A 82 -43.58 4.64 4.34
CA ALA A 82 -42.70 4.04 3.35
C ALA A 82 -41.43 3.45 3.98
N TYR A 83 -40.82 4.16 4.94
CA TYR A 83 -39.66 3.67 5.67
C TYR A 83 -39.99 2.39 6.44
N GLU A 84 -41.15 2.32 7.10
CA GLU A 84 -41.60 1.11 7.80
C GLU A 84 -41.74 -0.13 6.89
N GLN A 85 -42.01 0.07 5.59
CA GLN A 85 -42.05 -1.00 4.60
C GLN A 85 -40.67 -1.39 4.06
N LEU A 86 -39.74 -0.43 4.00
CA LEU A 86 -38.41 -0.60 3.42
C LEU A 86 -37.34 -0.97 4.45
N LYS A 87 -37.58 -0.71 5.73
CA LYS A 87 -36.60 -0.95 6.80
C LYS A 87 -36.18 -2.42 6.81
N GLY A 88 -34.89 -2.64 6.93
CA GLY A 88 -34.30 -3.97 6.97
C GLY A 88 -32.78 -3.89 6.86
N PRO A 89 -32.09 -5.04 6.88
CA PRO A 89 -30.63 -5.09 6.88
C PRO A 89 -29.99 -4.37 5.67
N GLY A 90 -30.69 -4.35 4.53
CA GLY A 90 -30.26 -3.73 3.27
C GLY A 90 -30.63 -2.27 3.06
N PHE A 91 -31.24 -1.63 4.07
CA PHE A 91 -31.70 -0.24 3.96
C PHE A 91 -31.09 0.59 5.09
N PRO A 92 -30.63 1.84 4.83
CA PRO A 92 -30.03 2.68 5.85
C PRO A 92 -31.05 3.01 6.94
N THR A 93 -30.58 3.12 8.18
CA THR A 93 -31.46 3.46 9.30
C THR A 93 -31.84 4.93 9.23
N LEU A 94 -33.14 5.21 9.09
CA LEU A 94 -33.69 6.55 9.17
C LEU A 94 -33.91 6.93 10.63
N SER A 95 -33.11 7.87 11.13
CA SER A 95 -33.16 8.38 12.51
C SER A 95 -33.95 9.69 12.54
N GLU A 96 -35.22 9.61 12.93
CA GLU A 96 -36.08 10.78 13.06
C GLU A 96 -35.64 11.64 14.24
N GLN A 97 -35.48 12.95 13.99
CA GLN A 97 -35.08 13.94 14.99
C GLN A 97 -36.11 15.07 15.05
N SER A 98 -36.21 15.71 16.22
CA SER A 98 -37.16 16.81 16.41
C SER A 98 -36.71 18.08 15.68
N VAL A 99 -37.69 18.86 15.22
CA VAL A 99 -37.48 20.21 14.67
C VAL A 99 -36.82 21.15 15.69
N SER A 100 -36.97 20.89 16.99
CA SER A 100 -36.28 21.69 18.03
C SER A 100 -34.77 21.45 18.05
N ALA A 101 -34.32 20.21 17.79
CA ALA A 101 -32.90 19.86 17.72
C ALA A 101 -32.28 20.34 16.39
N TYR A 102 -33.04 20.28 15.31
CA TYR A 102 -32.65 20.73 13.98
C TYR A 102 -33.64 21.78 13.50
N SER A 103 -33.47 23.03 13.95
CA SER A 103 -34.40 24.12 13.68
C SER A 103 -34.30 24.69 12.27
N GLN A 104 -33.21 24.43 11.57
CA GLN A 104 -32.94 24.96 10.23
C GLN A 104 -32.33 23.87 9.34
N PRO A 105 -32.66 23.81 8.04
CA PRO A 105 -32.03 22.88 7.11
C PRO A 105 -30.49 22.93 7.08
N SER A 106 -29.89 24.08 7.42
CA SER A 106 -28.44 24.23 7.53
C SER A 106 -27.82 23.40 8.66
N THR A 107 -28.54 23.13 9.76
CA THR A 107 -28.03 22.27 10.85
C THR A 107 -28.03 20.80 10.43
N VAL A 108 -28.98 20.37 9.60
CA VAL A 108 -28.97 19.05 8.96
C VAL A 108 -27.74 18.91 8.07
N ARG A 109 -27.45 19.92 7.23
CA ARG A 109 -26.23 19.94 6.42
C ARG A 109 -24.96 19.89 7.27
N SER A 110 -24.94 20.61 8.38
CA SER A 110 -23.79 20.64 9.29
C SER A 110 -23.55 19.28 9.95
N ALA A 111 -24.60 18.58 10.36
CA ALA A 111 -24.49 17.23 10.94
C ALA A 111 -23.95 16.19 9.93
N VAL A 112 -24.35 16.31 8.66
CA VAL A 112 -23.77 15.46 7.58
C VAL A 112 -22.30 15.83 7.31
N CYS A 113 -21.96 17.12 7.31
CA CYS A 113 -20.59 17.61 7.13
C CYS A 113 -19.67 17.17 8.29
N ASN A 114 -20.18 17.12 9.52
CA ASN A 114 -19.47 16.68 10.71
C ASN A 114 -19.40 15.14 10.88
N ILE A 115 -19.96 14.37 9.95
CA ILE A 115 -19.98 12.90 9.98
C ILE A 115 -20.85 12.31 11.11
N ASP A 116 -21.74 13.10 11.71
CA ASP A 116 -22.71 12.57 12.68
C ASP A 116 -23.69 11.60 12.00
N TYR A 117 -23.97 11.85 10.70
CA TYR A 117 -24.84 11.05 9.85
C TYR A 117 -24.26 10.88 8.45
N TRP A 118 -24.59 9.78 7.79
CA TRP A 118 -24.20 9.49 6.40
C TRP A 118 -24.99 10.31 5.37
N GLY A 119 -26.16 10.79 5.77
CA GLY A 119 -27.00 11.68 4.98
C GLY A 119 -28.06 12.33 5.86
N GLY A 120 -28.75 13.32 5.32
CA GLY A 120 -29.86 14.01 5.97
C GLY A 120 -31.02 14.13 5.01
N LEU A 121 -32.22 13.76 5.46
CA LEU A 121 -33.45 13.88 4.70
C LEU A 121 -34.37 14.84 5.46
N TYR A 122 -34.96 15.81 4.79
CA TYR A 122 -35.94 16.67 5.44
C TYR A 122 -37.10 17.05 4.52
N THR A 123 -38.27 17.21 5.11
CA THR A 123 -39.44 17.77 4.43
C THR A 123 -39.44 19.29 4.55
N SER A 124 -39.79 20.02 3.50
CA SER A 124 -39.93 21.48 3.61
C SER A 124 -41.16 21.83 4.46
N ALA A 125 -41.09 22.90 5.27
CA ALA A 125 -42.23 23.38 6.04
C ALA A 125 -43.45 23.64 5.13
N ASP A 126 -44.66 23.37 5.60
CA ASP A 126 -45.94 23.52 4.86
C ASP A 126 -46.03 22.78 3.52
N ALA A 127 -45.17 21.78 3.26
CA ALA A 127 -45.18 21.04 1.99
C ALA A 127 -46.52 20.34 1.72
N SER A 128 -47.14 19.73 2.72
CA SER A 128 -48.45 19.08 2.60
C SER A 128 -49.55 20.09 2.26
N ILE A 129 -49.51 21.28 2.87
CA ILE A 129 -50.49 22.34 2.64
C ILE A 129 -50.32 22.89 1.23
N ARG A 130 -49.08 23.15 0.78
CA ARG A 130 -48.80 23.59 -0.59
C ARG A 130 -49.26 22.58 -1.63
N LEU A 131 -49.01 21.29 -1.39
CA LEU A 131 -49.43 20.22 -2.27
C LEU A 131 -50.95 20.11 -2.35
N ALA A 132 -51.65 20.14 -1.21
CA ALA A 132 -53.11 20.13 -1.19
C ALA A 132 -53.72 21.34 -1.90
N ALA A 133 -53.14 22.53 -1.71
CA ALA A 133 -53.58 23.76 -2.39
C ALA A 133 -53.37 23.69 -3.91
N ALA A 134 -52.32 23.01 -4.38
CA ALA A 134 -52.06 22.82 -5.80
C ALA A 134 -53.13 21.97 -6.50
N PHE A 135 -53.84 21.10 -5.78
CA PHE A 135 -54.94 20.33 -6.38
C PHE A 135 -56.13 21.20 -6.77
N GLY A 136 -56.40 22.30 -6.07
CA GLY A 136 -57.49 23.23 -6.38
C GLY A 136 -57.31 24.04 -7.68
N GLY A 137 -56.11 24.01 -8.28
CA GLY A 137 -55.78 24.75 -9.50
C GLY A 137 -55.47 26.23 -9.26
N GLY A 138 -55.40 27.00 -10.34
CA GLY A 138 -55.11 28.44 -10.32
C GLY A 138 -53.66 28.76 -10.02
N SER A 139 -53.40 29.90 -9.36
CA SER A 139 -52.04 30.38 -9.10
C SER A 139 -51.25 29.43 -8.19
N ALA A 140 -51.90 28.77 -7.23
CA ALA A 140 -51.25 27.84 -6.31
C ALA A 140 -50.66 26.63 -7.04
N ALA A 141 -51.38 26.10 -8.03
CA ALA A 141 -50.91 25.01 -8.89
C ALA A 141 -49.81 25.49 -9.85
N ALA A 142 -49.97 26.67 -10.45
CA ALA A 142 -48.99 27.23 -11.39
C ALA A 142 -47.64 27.56 -10.73
N SER A 143 -47.63 27.96 -9.45
CA SER A 143 -46.41 28.25 -8.69
C SER A 143 -45.88 27.07 -7.88
N TYR A 144 -46.50 25.89 -7.98
CA TYR A 144 -46.12 24.74 -7.18
C TYR A 144 -44.74 24.21 -7.60
N ASN A 145 -43.79 24.21 -6.67
CA ASN A 145 -42.45 23.66 -6.88
C ASN A 145 -42.36 22.25 -6.29
N ASN A 146 -42.34 21.24 -7.17
CA ASN A 146 -42.26 19.84 -6.79
C ASN A 146 -40.87 19.43 -6.23
N SER A 147 -39.83 20.26 -6.36
CA SER A 147 -38.52 20.00 -5.76
C SER A 147 -38.38 20.57 -4.34
N ASP A 148 -39.27 21.46 -3.90
CA ASP A 148 -39.25 22.07 -2.57
C ASP A 148 -40.23 21.39 -1.60
N VAL A 149 -40.12 20.05 -1.54
CA VAL A 149 -40.95 19.19 -0.69
C VAL A 149 -40.10 18.26 0.12
N LEU A 150 -39.17 17.56 -0.53
CA LEU A 150 -38.29 16.58 0.10
C LEU A 150 -36.87 16.78 -0.41
N THR A 151 -35.95 17.02 0.51
CA THR A 151 -34.53 17.27 0.18
C THR A 151 -33.62 16.28 0.89
N LEU A 152 -32.71 15.69 0.12
CA LEU A 152 -31.60 14.87 0.58
C LEU A 152 -30.31 15.69 0.62
N VAL A 153 -29.61 15.65 1.74
CA VAL A 153 -28.26 16.21 1.94
C VAL A 153 -27.28 15.06 2.14
N TRP A 154 -26.18 15.04 1.41
CA TRP A 154 -25.20 13.94 1.47
C TRP A 154 -23.82 14.42 1.01
N ASN A 155 -22.77 13.68 1.34
CA ASN A 155 -21.40 13.98 0.93
C ASN A 155 -20.82 12.85 0.07
N GLU A 156 -20.77 13.05 -1.24
CA GLU A 156 -20.24 12.06 -2.18
C GLU A 156 -18.73 11.82 -2.00
N ALA A 157 -17.99 12.78 -1.46
CA ALA A 157 -16.53 12.67 -1.32
C ALA A 157 -16.06 11.61 -0.32
N ARG A 158 -16.88 11.23 0.68
CA ARG A 158 -16.46 10.34 1.78
C ARG A 158 -16.18 8.91 1.34
N TYR A 159 -17.12 8.28 0.63
CA TYR A 159 -16.98 6.95 0.01
C TYR A 159 -17.91 6.87 -1.19
N SER A 160 -17.51 7.48 -2.32
CA SER A 160 -18.42 7.71 -3.45
C SER A 160 -19.21 6.48 -3.88
N THR A 161 -18.56 5.32 -4.02
CA THR A 161 -19.22 4.07 -4.45
C THR A 161 -20.29 3.58 -3.48
N VAL A 162 -20.06 3.77 -2.17
CA VAL A 162 -20.99 3.35 -1.12
C VAL A 162 -22.10 4.37 -0.97
N VAL A 163 -21.79 5.66 -0.94
CA VAL A 163 -22.81 6.70 -0.75
C VAL A 163 -23.76 6.78 -1.95
N ASP A 164 -23.28 6.58 -3.17
CA ASP A 164 -24.12 6.53 -4.39
C ASP A 164 -25.18 5.41 -4.31
N SER A 165 -24.76 4.22 -3.91
CA SER A 165 -25.62 3.02 -3.89
C SER A 165 -26.44 2.90 -2.60
N ALA A 166 -25.81 3.09 -1.44
CA ALA A 166 -26.42 2.84 -0.13
C ALA A 166 -27.21 4.04 0.41
N ILE A 167 -26.91 5.27 -0.03
CA ILE A 167 -27.61 6.49 0.42
C ILE A 167 -28.45 7.07 -0.72
N SER A 168 -27.84 7.57 -1.80
CA SER A 168 -28.56 8.29 -2.85
C SER A 168 -29.65 7.43 -3.51
N THR A 169 -29.31 6.21 -3.96
CA THR A 169 -30.28 5.29 -4.60
C THR A 169 -31.36 4.81 -3.64
N ASN A 170 -31.02 4.52 -2.38
CA ASN A 170 -31.98 4.11 -1.35
C ASN A 170 -32.94 5.25 -0.98
N MET A 171 -32.47 6.50 -0.91
CA MET A 171 -33.30 7.67 -0.63
C MET A 171 -34.23 8.01 -1.80
N GLN A 172 -33.79 7.81 -3.06
CA GLN A 172 -34.68 7.87 -4.21
C GLN A 172 -35.79 6.81 -4.11
N THR A 173 -35.43 5.57 -3.72
CA THR A 173 -36.39 4.48 -3.52
C THR A 173 -37.39 4.82 -2.40
N LEU A 174 -36.93 5.40 -1.29
CA LEU A 174 -37.79 5.87 -0.21
C LEU A 174 -38.74 6.97 -0.67
N SER A 175 -38.25 7.95 -1.44
CA SER A 175 -39.08 9.03 -1.99
C SER A 175 -40.20 8.48 -2.87
N GLU A 176 -39.89 7.53 -3.76
CA GLU A 176 -40.91 6.92 -4.63
C GLU A 176 -41.89 6.05 -3.84
N ALA A 177 -41.43 5.27 -2.87
CA ALA A 177 -42.30 4.51 -1.97
C ALA A 177 -43.21 5.44 -1.14
N ALA A 178 -42.70 6.59 -0.72
CA ALA A 178 -43.47 7.62 -0.02
C ALA A 178 -44.54 8.24 -0.91
N ARG A 179 -44.25 8.47 -2.21
CA ARG A 179 -45.29 8.91 -3.17
C ARG A 179 -46.43 7.90 -3.25
N VAL A 180 -46.09 6.61 -3.34
CA VAL A 180 -47.09 5.53 -3.35
C VAL A 180 -47.88 5.47 -2.03
N ALA A 181 -47.20 5.61 -0.89
CA ALA A 181 -47.84 5.63 0.42
C ALA A 181 -48.81 6.82 0.57
N TYR A 182 -48.40 8.01 0.10
CA TYR A 182 -49.24 9.20 0.08
C TYR A 182 -50.54 8.97 -0.70
N PHE A 183 -50.48 8.41 -1.91
CA PHE A 183 -51.70 8.13 -2.68
C PHE A 183 -52.59 7.07 -2.04
N LYS A 184 -52.03 6.09 -1.33
CA LYS A 184 -52.83 5.10 -0.61
C LYS A 184 -53.59 5.72 0.56
N ILE A 185 -53.02 6.71 1.25
CA ILE A 185 -53.61 7.32 2.45
C ILE A 185 -54.50 8.51 2.06
N ASN A 186 -54.01 9.41 1.22
CA ASN A 186 -54.61 10.70 0.91
C ASN A 186 -55.15 10.81 -0.53
N GLY A 187 -54.94 9.81 -1.38
CA GLY A 187 -55.26 9.89 -2.81
C GLY A 187 -56.75 10.09 -3.11
N MET A 188 -57.66 9.48 -2.34
CA MET A 188 -59.11 9.70 -2.53
C MET A 188 -59.50 11.15 -2.24
N GLN A 189 -58.94 11.74 -1.18
CA GLN A 189 -59.17 13.15 -0.86
C GLN A 189 -58.54 14.05 -1.93
N ALA A 190 -57.30 13.78 -2.32
CA ALA A 190 -56.61 14.52 -3.39
C ALA A 190 -57.38 14.52 -4.72
N LEU A 191 -58.02 13.40 -5.07
CA LEU A 191 -58.89 13.30 -6.26
C LEU A 191 -60.20 14.09 -6.11
N GLY A 192 -60.75 14.16 -4.89
CA GLY A 192 -61.94 14.96 -4.60
C GLY A 192 -61.67 16.47 -4.69
N ASP A 193 -60.49 16.89 -4.26
CA ASP A 193 -60.04 18.29 -4.26
C ASP A 193 -59.44 18.73 -5.62
N LEU A 194 -59.28 17.80 -6.57
CA LEU A 194 -58.63 18.06 -7.85
C LEU A 194 -59.50 18.88 -8.81
N ASN A 195 -58.98 20.01 -9.26
CA ASN A 195 -59.51 20.73 -10.42
C ASN A 195 -59.04 20.05 -11.71
N SER A 196 -59.89 19.16 -12.24
CA SER A 196 -59.63 18.40 -13.47
C SER A 196 -59.55 19.23 -14.76
N THR A 197 -59.84 20.53 -14.69
CA THR A 197 -59.74 21.45 -15.83
C THR A 197 -58.39 22.18 -15.88
N ASP A 198 -57.62 22.16 -14.78
CA ASP A 198 -56.31 22.82 -14.70
C ASP A 198 -55.16 21.82 -14.93
N PRO A 199 -54.38 21.95 -16.03
CA PRO A 199 -53.22 21.10 -16.29
C PRO A 199 -52.17 21.13 -15.17
N ALA A 200 -51.98 22.26 -14.48
CA ALA A 200 -51.00 22.38 -13.40
C ALA A 200 -51.42 21.57 -12.17
N ALA A 201 -52.72 21.51 -11.86
CA ALA A 201 -53.26 20.67 -10.79
C ALA A 201 -53.08 19.17 -11.09
N ILE A 202 -53.31 18.76 -12.34
CA ILE A 202 -53.06 17.37 -12.79
C ILE A 202 -51.56 17.04 -12.72
N ALA A 203 -50.68 17.98 -13.08
CA ALA A 203 -49.23 17.81 -12.96
C ALA A 203 -48.80 17.63 -11.49
N ALA A 204 -49.34 18.44 -10.57
CA ALA A 204 -49.10 18.29 -9.13
C ALA A 204 -49.62 16.95 -8.58
N LEU A 205 -50.73 16.43 -9.10
CA LEU A 205 -51.22 15.11 -8.70
C LEU A 205 -50.37 13.97 -9.26
N THR A 206 -49.92 14.03 -10.51
CA THR A 206 -49.13 12.95 -11.13
C THR A 206 -47.68 12.93 -10.64
N ASN A 207 -47.13 14.10 -10.31
CA ASN A 207 -45.78 14.26 -9.78
C ASN A 207 -45.79 15.19 -8.56
N PRO A 208 -46.26 14.71 -7.39
CA PRO A 208 -46.44 15.54 -6.20
C PRO A 208 -45.12 16.07 -5.65
N TRP A 209 -44.03 15.30 -5.75
CA TRP A 209 -42.70 15.80 -5.49
C TRP A 209 -41.64 15.00 -6.22
N THR A 210 -40.47 15.61 -6.36
CA THR A 210 -39.22 15.01 -6.79
C THR A 210 -38.20 15.17 -5.67
N LEU A 211 -37.36 14.16 -5.43
CA LEU A 211 -36.33 14.24 -4.41
C LEU A 211 -35.27 15.26 -4.82
N ALA A 212 -35.24 16.41 -4.15
CA ALA A 212 -34.13 17.35 -4.29
C ALA A 212 -32.87 16.79 -3.62
N SER A 213 -31.71 17.15 -4.17
CA SER A 213 -30.42 16.59 -3.74
C SER A 213 -29.40 17.70 -3.57
N ILE A 214 -28.86 17.82 -2.36
CA ILE A 214 -27.75 18.70 -1.98
C ILE A 214 -26.55 17.81 -1.71
N ASN A 215 -25.73 17.63 -2.74
CA ASN A 215 -24.43 16.96 -2.59
C ASN A 215 -23.39 17.99 -2.14
N ILE A 216 -22.84 17.82 -0.93
CA ILE A 216 -21.90 18.75 -0.31
C ILE A 216 -20.66 18.92 -1.17
N GLN A 217 -20.08 17.82 -1.66
CA GLN A 217 -18.91 17.85 -2.50
C GLN A 217 -19.05 16.84 -3.66
N PRO A 218 -19.54 17.29 -4.82
CA PRO A 218 -19.64 16.47 -6.02
C PRO A 218 -18.27 16.02 -6.53
N THR A 219 -18.13 14.72 -6.82
CA THR A 219 -16.87 14.15 -7.32
C THR A 219 -17.01 13.70 -8.77
N THR A 220 -17.02 14.60 -9.75
CA THR A 220 -17.36 14.27 -11.16
C THR A 220 -16.45 13.27 -11.91
N GLN A 221 -15.38 12.78 -11.30
CA GLN A 221 -14.45 11.85 -11.95
C GLN A 221 -15.06 10.45 -12.03
N GLY A 222 -14.98 9.75 -13.17
CA GLY A 222 -15.50 8.38 -13.31
C GLY A 222 -14.62 7.31 -12.64
N SER A 223 -13.37 7.63 -12.31
CA SER A 223 -12.36 6.70 -11.79
C SER A 223 -12.09 6.86 -10.29
N ARG A 224 -13.10 7.25 -9.49
CA ARG A 224 -12.96 7.59 -8.05
C ARG A 224 -12.29 6.47 -7.24
N LEU A 225 -12.67 5.23 -7.50
CA LEU A 225 -12.05 4.06 -6.88
C LEU A 225 -10.55 3.96 -7.20
N VAL A 226 -10.13 4.32 -8.41
CA VAL A 226 -8.72 4.29 -8.85
C VAL A 226 -7.89 5.30 -8.05
N TYR A 227 -8.39 6.53 -7.87
CA TYR A 227 -7.67 7.55 -7.11
C TYR A 227 -7.53 7.19 -5.63
N ASN A 228 -8.55 6.56 -5.05
CA ASN A 228 -8.50 6.22 -3.63
C ASN A 228 -7.74 4.93 -3.35
N THR A 229 -7.77 3.94 -4.27
CA THR A 229 -7.18 2.62 -4.01
C THR A 229 -5.89 2.37 -4.80
N LEU A 230 -5.92 2.51 -6.12
CA LEU A 230 -4.76 2.21 -6.97
C LEU A 230 -3.63 3.20 -6.79
N VAL A 231 -3.91 4.49 -6.56
CA VAL A 231 -2.86 5.48 -6.26
C VAL A 231 -2.14 5.12 -4.95
N ILE A 232 -2.87 4.73 -3.90
CA ILE A 232 -2.29 4.28 -2.64
C ILE A 232 -1.40 3.06 -2.85
N ILE A 233 -1.84 2.08 -3.65
CA ILE A 233 -1.02 0.91 -4.01
C ILE A 233 0.26 1.32 -4.74
N LEU A 234 0.15 2.22 -5.74
CA LEU A 234 1.29 2.67 -6.52
C LEU A 234 2.31 3.43 -5.65
N ILE A 235 1.85 4.24 -4.69
CA ILE A 235 2.72 4.88 -3.69
C ILE A 235 3.46 3.81 -2.87
N LEU A 236 2.76 2.80 -2.34
CA LEU A 236 3.44 1.75 -1.55
C LEU A 236 4.47 0.96 -2.36
N ILE A 237 4.17 0.66 -3.63
CA ILE A 237 5.07 -0.09 -4.51
C ILE A 237 6.29 0.73 -4.93
N GLN A 238 6.11 2.01 -5.31
CA GLN A 238 7.24 2.86 -5.71
C GLN A 238 8.24 3.03 -4.56
N GLU A 239 7.75 3.22 -3.32
CA GLU A 239 8.59 3.36 -2.14
C GLU A 239 9.44 2.10 -1.92
N PHE A 240 8.83 0.92 -2.09
CA PHE A 240 9.54 -0.34 -1.97
C PHE A 240 10.65 -0.51 -3.02
N PHE A 241 10.38 -0.17 -4.27
CA PHE A 241 11.38 -0.30 -5.34
C PHE A 241 12.57 0.63 -5.14
N TYR A 242 12.33 1.88 -4.75
CA TYR A 242 13.42 2.80 -4.46
C TYR A 242 14.21 2.39 -3.21
N LEU A 243 13.53 1.90 -2.17
CA LEU A 243 14.18 1.33 -1.00
C LEU A 243 15.11 0.16 -1.36
N GLY A 244 14.66 -0.75 -2.22
CA GLY A 244 15.47 -1.86 -2.73
C GLY A 244 16.71 -1.37 -3.50
N TYR A 245 16.54 -0.34 -4.35
CA TYR A 245 17.63 0.29 -5.09
C TYR A 245 18.68 0.90 -4.17
N ILE A 246 18.26 1.72 -3.19
CA ILE A 246 19.16 2.31 -2.21
C ILE A 246 19.85 1.22 -1.38
N ASN A 247 19.14 0.19 -0.93
CA ASN A 247 19.76 -0.92 -0.20
C ASN A 247 20.87 -1.61 -1.02
N GLY A 248 20.64 -1.78 -2.33
CA GLY A 248 21.64 -2.30 -3.25
C GLY A 248 22.89 -1.42 -3.37
N LEU A 249 22.70 -0.11 -3.55
CA LEU A 249 23.81 0.84 -3.60
C LEU A 249 24.66 0.81 -2.32
N TYR A 250 24.02 0.80 -1.15
CA TYR A 250 24.76 0.76 0.12
C TYR A 250 25.59 -0.52 0.30
N GLN A 251 25.13 -1.65 -0.25
CA GLN A 251 25.88 -2.91 -0.27
C GLN A 251 27.01 -2.86 -1.31
N GLN A 252 26.74 -2.44 -2.54
CA GLN A 252 27.72 -2.39 -3.63
C GLN A 252 28.91 -1.49 -3.29
N PHE A 253 28.64 -0.31 -2.73
CA PHE A 253 29.68 0.65 -2.33
C PHE A 253 30.26 0.39 -0.93
N GLN A 254 29.87 -0.72 -0.27
CA GLN A 254 30.37 -1.11 1.06
C GLN A 254 30.28 0.04 2.09
N LEU A 255 29.23 0.85 2.00
CA LEU A 255 29.07 2.06 2.83
C LEU A 255 28.92 1.73 4.30
N TYR A 256 28.31 0.59 4.62
CA TYR A 256 28.12 0.11 6.00
C TYR A 256 29.43 -0.24 6.73
N VAL A 257 30.52 -0.47 6.00
CA VAL A 257 31.84 -0.76 6.57
C VAL A 257 32.74 0.47 6.55
N SER A 258 32.59 1.34 5.55
CA SER A 258 33.49 2.47 5.32
C SER A 258 33.09 3.75 6.06
N ILE A 259 31.82 3.92 6.45
CA ILE A 259 31.30 5.15 7.03
C ILE A 259 30.69 4.88 8.42
N ALA A 260 30.82 5.85 9.32
CA ALA A 260 30.19 5.79 10.64
C ALA A 260 28.65 5.73 10.54
N ALA A 261 28.04 4.80 11.27
CA ALA A 261 26.59 4.57 11.33
C ALA A 261 25.71 5.83 11.52
N PRO A 262 26.01 6.81 12.40
CA PRO A 262 25.15 7.99 12.55
C PRO A 262 25.07 8.84 11.27
N ARG A 263 26.17 8.96 10.52
CA ARG A 263 26.17 9.71 9.25
C ARG A 263 25.34 8.98 8.20
N ILE A 264 25.46 7.65 8.14
CA ILE A 264 24.63 6.83 7.26
C ILE A 264 23.15 7.01 7.60
N ALA A 265 22.79 6.99 8.88
CA ALA A 265 21.41 7.17 9.32
C ALA A 265 20.87 8.54 8.87
N THR A 266 21.58 9.64 9.13
CA THR A 266 21.14 10.98 8.69
C THR A 266 20.98 11.08 7.18
N VAL A 267 21.98 10.63 6.40
CA VAL A 267 21.91 10.69 4.93
C VAL A 267 20.76 9.83 4.40
N ARG A 268 20.54 8.64 4.97
CA ARG A 268 19.45 7.76 4.59
C ARG A 268 18.08 8.39 4.86
N GLN A 269 17.89 9.06 6.01
CA GLN A 269 16.63 9.75 6.31
C GLN A 269 16.41 10.98 5.42
N LEU A 270 17.47 11.70 5.05
CA LEU A 270 17.37 12.80 4.11
C LEU A 270 16.97 12.30 2.71
N ILE A 271 17.58 11.21 2.24
CA ILE A 271 17.25 10.61 0.94
C ILE A 271 15.80 10.09 0.94
N SER A 272 15.37 9.41 1.99
CA SER A 272 13.98 8.92 2.07
C SER A 272 12.97 10.07 2.08
N GLY A 273 13.22 11.11 2.88
CA GLY A 273 12.39 12.31 2.93
C GLY A 273 12.31 13.04 1.58
N LEU A 274 13.45 13.25 0.90
CA LEU A 274 13.49 13.93 -0.40
C LEU A 274 12.84 13.12 -1.52
N TYR A 275 13.06 11.80 -1.54
CA TYR A 275 12.46 10.91 -2.54
C TYR A 275 10.94 10.89 -2.40
N THR A 276 10.44 10.66 -1.18
CA THR A 276 9.00 10.63 -0.88
C THR A 276 8.33 11.99 -1.10
N LEU A 277 9.03 13.09 -0.81
CA LEU A 277 8.54 14.46 -1.06
C LEU A 277 8.38 14.73 -2.56
N SER A 278 9.35 14.28 -3.35
CA SER A 278 9.31 14.42 -4.82
C SER A 278 8.28 13.47 -5.44
N GLY A 279 8.20 12.23 -4.96
CA GLY A 279 7.25 11.22 -5.42
C GLY A 279 5.80 11.64 -5.17
N SER A 280 5.50 12.10 -3.95
CA SER A 280 4.18 12.65 -3.60
C SER A 280 3.83 13.92 -4.39
N LEU A 281 4.80 14.77 -4.74
CA LEU A 281 4.59 15.91 -5.62
C LEU A 281 4.19 15.44 -7.03
N CYS A 282 4.87 14.44 -7.58
CA CYS A 282 4.52 13.83 -8.86
C CYS A 282 3.11 13.23 -8.84
N THR A 283 2.77 12.48 -7.79
CA THR A 283 1.42 11.90 -7.63
C THR A 283 0.35 12.99 -7.53
N THR A 284 0.55 14.01 -6.69
CA THR A 284 -0.39 15.13 -6.53
C THR A 284 -0.50 15.92 -7.83
N GLY A 285 0.62 16.19 -8.50
CA GLY A 285 0.68 16.84 -9.80
C GLY A 285 -0.09 16.08 -10.87
N ALA A 286 0.01 14.75 -10.90
CA ALA A 286 -0.77 13.91 -11.81
C ALA A 286 -2.28 13.99 -11.51
N ILE A 287 -2.69 13.88 -10.24
CA ILE A 287 -4.10 14.06 -9.85
C ILE A 287 -4.62 15.43 -10.32
N TRP A 288 -3.82 16.49 -10.14
CA TRP A 288 -4.19 17.86 -10.55
C TRP A 288 -4.13 18.11 -12.06
N ALA A 289 -3.31 17.39 -12.80
CA ALA A 289 -3.25 17.50 -14.25
C ALA A 289 -4.48 16.86 -14.92
N PHE A 290 -5.01 15.79 -14.33
CA PHE A 290 -6.13 15.00 -14.89
C PHE A 290 -7.48 15.22 -14.21
N ARG A 291 -7.62 16.27 -13.37
CA ARG A 291 -8.84 16.56 -12.57
C ARG A 291 -10.04 17.16 -13.32
N HIS A 292 -10.36 16.68 -14.51
CA HIS A 292 -11.42 17.30 -15.33
C HIS A 292 -12.78 17.38 -14.59
N GLY A 293 -13.37 18.58 -14.53
CA GLY A 293 -14.65 18.84 -13.88
C GLY A 293 -14.63 18.87 -12.35
N TRP A 294 -13.49 18.60 -11.72
CA TRP A 294 -13.39 18.58 -10.26
C TRP A 294 -12.95 19.95 -9.71
N HIS A 295 -13.85 20.59 -8.97
CA HIS A 295 -13.66 21.94 -8.42
C HIS A 295 -12.83 21.92 -7.13
N VAL A 296 -11.52 21.74 -7.26
CA VAL A 296 -10.55 21.84 -6.16
C VAL A 296 -9.57 23.00 -6.35
N ASN A 297 -9.13 23.62 -5.26
CA ASN A 297 -8.32 24.84 -5.25
C ASN A 297 -6.81 24.57 -5.12
N GLY A 298 -5.99 25.62 -5.13
CA GLY A 298 -4.53 25.53 -4.95
C GLY A 298 -4.08 25.27 -3.51
N GLY A 299 -4.89 25.61 -2.51
CA GLY A 299 -4.61 25.26 -1.11
C GLY A 299 -4.74 23.75 -0.88
N GLN A 300 -5.81 23.15 -1.43
CA GLN A 300 -6.06 21.71 -1.44
C GLN A 300 -4.94 20.94 -2.15
N PHE A 301 -4.28 21.55 -3.15
CA PHE A 301 -3.08 20.97 -3.77
C PHE A 301 -1.94 20.82 -2.76
N ALA A 302 -1.58 21.92 -2.09
CA ALA A 302 -0.49 21.93 -1.13
C ALA A 302 -0.77 21.00 0.06
N LEU A 303 -2.01 20.99 0.57
CA LEU A 303 -2.42 20.10 1.64
C LEU A 303 -2.40 18.63 1.20
N THR A 304 -2.90 18.31 0.00
CA THR A 304 -2.85 16.95 -0.54
C THR A 304 -1.42 16.48 -0.73
N TRP A 305 -0.54 17.34 -1.24
CA TRP A 305 0.87 17.02 -1.40
C TRP A 305 1.54 16.70 -0.06
N MET A 306 1.37 17.56 0.95
CA MET A 306 1.96 17.34 2.26
C MET A 306 1.39 16.10 2.97
N ALA A 307 0.09 15.83 2.81
CA ALA A 307 -0.55 14.64 3.37
C ALA A 307 -0.03 13.36 2.70
N LEU A 308 0.05 13.34 1.35
CA LEU A 308 0.61 12.22 0.61
C LEU A 308 2.11 12.03 0.87
N TRP A 309 2.86 13.11 1.10
CA TRP A 309 4.25 13.04 1.52
C TRP A 309 4.39 12.33 2.86
N LEU A 310 3.64 12.78 3.88
CA LEU A 310 3.67 12.16 5.21
C LEU A 310 3.31 10.67 5.11
N PHE A 311 2.25 10.33 4.36
CA PHE A 311 1.87 8.94 4.13
C PHE A 311 2.98 8.13 3.42
N ALA A 312 3.56 8.66 2.36
CA ALA A 312 4.63 8.00 1.61
C ALA A 312 5.87 7.79 2.48
N HIS A 313 6.27 8.80 3.26
CA HIS A 313 7.45 8.74 4.12
C HIS A 313 7.26 7.77 5.27
N SER A 314 6.11 7.80 5.95
CA SER A 314 5.77 6.84 7.00
C SER A 314 5.79 5.40 6.49
N ASN A 315 5.25 5.14 5.29
CA ASN A 315 5.30 3.80 4.70
C ASN A 315 6.70 3.41 4.23
N PHE A 316 7.47 4.33 3.67
CA PHE A 316 8.87 4.09 3.32
C PHE A 316 9.66 3.60 4.55
N LEU A 317 9.44 4.23 5.70
CA LEU A 317 10.08 3.86 6.97
C LEU A 317 9.63 2.48 7.46
N VAL A 318 8.33 2.16 7.40
CA VAL A 318 7.83 0.81 7.75
C VAL A 318 8.46 -0.26 6.85
N LEU A 319 8.53 -0.01 5.54
CA LEU A 319 9.17 -0.92 4.60
C LEU A 319 10.67 -1.04 4.85
N ASP A 320 11.34 0.05 5.25
CA ASP A 320 12.74 0.01 5.66
C ASP A 320 12.93 -0.90 6.88
N VAL A 321 12.07 -0.78 7.89
CA VAL A 321 12.04 -1.69 9.04
C VAL A 321 11.88 -3.14 8.58
N PHE A 322 10.98 -3.46 7.66
CA PHE A 322 10.89 -4.83 7.12
C PHE A 322 12.20 -5.30 6.51
N THR A 323 12.87 -4.46 5.71
CA THR A 323 14.15 -4.82 5.09
C THR A 323 15.31 -4.96 6.07
N VAL A 324 15.20 -4.41 7.29
CA VAL A 324 16.22 -4.53 8.34
C VAL A 324 15.99 -5.77 9.20
N TRP A 325 14.73 -6.01 9.57
CA TRP A 325 14.38 -6.96 10.64
C TRP A 325 13.96 -8.33 10.11
N LEU A 326 13.52 -8.43 8.86
CA LEU A 326 13.11 -9.68 8.24
C LEU A 326 14.24 -10.31 7.40
N PRO A 327 14.28 -11.65 7.31
CA PRO A 327 15.15 -12.33 6.36
C PRO A 327 14.83 -11.92 4.92
N PRO A 328 15.84 -11.74 4.04
CA PRO A 328 15.62 -11.27 2.67
C PRO A 328 14.53 -12.01 1.85
N PRO A 329 14.40 -13.35 1.95
CA PRO A 329 13.36 -14.07 1.20
C PRO A 329 11.91 -13.76 1.63
N VAL A 330 11.71 -13.27 2.86
CA VAL A 330 10.37 -13.01 3.43
C VAL A 330 9.94 -11.55 3.23
N VAL A 331 10.87 -10.65 2.89
CA VAL A 331 10.58 -9.23 2.69
C VAL A 331 9.46 -8.99 1.65
N PRO A 332 9.46 -9.63 0.45
CA PRO A 332 8.36 -9.45 -0.50
C PRO A 332 7.02 -9.96 0.03
N MET A 333 7.04 -11.00 0.88
CA MET A 333 5.82 -11.53 1.52
C MET A 333 5.25 -10.51 2.52
N ALA A 334 6.11 -9.88 3.32
CA ALA A 334 5.69 -8.83 4.24
C ALA A 334 5.16 -7.58 3.50
N LEU A 335 5.80 -7.21 2.38
CA LEU A 335 5.33 -6.12 1.53
C LEU A 335 3.90 -6.37 1.03
N ILE A 336 3.65 -7.52 0.41
CA ILE A 336 2.31 -7.79 -0.14
C ILE A 336 1.25 -7.86 0.97
N SER A 337 1.58 -8.42 2.13
CA SER A 337 0.69 -8.38 3.30
C SER A 337 0.41 -6.95 3.75
N TRP A 338 1.43 -6.12 3.88
CA TRP A 338 1.26 -4.72 4.31
C TRP A 338 0.40 -3.92 3.33
N VAL A 339 0.62 -4.11 2.02
CA VAL A 339 -0.18 -3.48 0.97
C VAL A 339 -1.64 -3.93 1.06
N VAL A 340 -1.91 -5.24 1.13
CA VAL A 340 -3.28 -5.76 1.21
C VAL A 340 -4.00 -5.25 2.46
N LEU A 341 -3.35 -5.27 3.62
CA LEU A 341 -3.93 -4.75 4.87
C LEU A 341 -4.33 -3.28 4.73
N ASN A 342 -3.42 -2.44 4.23
CA ASN A 342 -3.65 -1.01 4.03
C ASN A 342 -4.78 -0.74 3.02
N VAL A 343 -4.77 -1.39 1.86
CA VAL A 343 -5.80 -1.19 0.85
C VAL A 343 -7.16 -1.66 1.35
N THR A 344 -7.22 -2.80 2.03
CA THR A 344 -8.48 -3.33 2.56
C THR A 344 -9.16 -2.33 3.51
N SER A 345 -8.38 -1.57 4.28
CA SER A 345 -8.90 -0.57 5.22
C SER A 345 -9.62 0.64 4.60
N ILE A 346 -9.52 0.82 3.28
CA ILE A 346 -10.11 1.95 2.55
C ILE A 346 -11.11 1.52 1.47
N LEU A 347 -11.34 0.22 1.28
CA LEU A 347 -12.29 -0.28 0.28
C LEU A 347 -13.74 -0.01 0.68
N LEU A 348 -14.01 -0.07 1.98
CA LEU A 348 -15.35 -0.01 2.54
C LEU A 348 -15.30 0.79 3.85
N PRO A 349 -16.31 1.61 4.16
CA PRO A 349 -16.44 2.17 5.49
C PRO A 349 -16.62 1.07 6.52
N PHE A 350 -16.04 1.27 7.70
CA PHE A 350 -15.97 0.25 8.74
C PHE A 350 -17.33 -0.10 9.37
N GLU A 351 -18.33 0.75 9.19
CA GLU A 351 -19.73 0.51 9.56
C GLU A 351 -20.36 -0.63 8.74
N LEU A 352 -19.85 -0.89 7.53
CA LEU A 352 -20.32 -1.98 6.66
C LEU A 352 -19.46 -3.24 6.77
N ALA A 353 -18.24 -3.12 7.34
CA ALA A 353 -17.34 -4.25 7.55
C ALA A 353 -17.68 -4.96 8.88
N PRO A 354 -17.45 -6.28 8.99
CA PRO A 354 -17.54 -6.97 10.27
C PRO A 354 -16.62 -6.34 11.32
N GLY A 355 -17.06 -6.28 12.59
CA GLY A 355 -16.35 -5.58 13.66
C GLY A 355 -14.87 -5.98 13.85
N PHE A 356 -14.50 -7.22 13.49
CA PHE A 356 -13.10 -7.66 13.50
C PHE A 356 -12.19 -6.74 12.67
N TYR A 357 -12.63 -6.21 11.54
CA TYR A 357 -11.78 -5.44 10.62
C TYR A 357 -11.58 -3.98 11.04
N GLN A 358 -12.25 -3.52 12.10
CA GLN A 358 -12.18 -2.14 12.57
C GLN A 358 -10.81 -1.79 13.16
N TRP A 359 -9.94 -2.76 13.49
CA TRP A 359 -8.55 -2.46 13.85
C TRP A 359 -7.80 -1.71 12.74
N GLY A 360 -8.31 -1.75 11.50
CA GLY A 360 -7.81 -0.99 10.36
C GLY A 360 -7.77 0.53 10.57
N TYR A 361 -8.46 1.08 11.59
CA TYR A 361 -8.27 2.48 12.02
C TYR A 361 -6.80 2.81 12.34
N ALA A 362 -6.02 1.82 12.80
CA ALA A 362 -4.60 1.97 13.09
C ALA A 362 -3.69 1.85 11.85
N LEU A 363 -4.25 1.68 10.65
CA LEU A 363 -3.47 1.58 9.41
C LEU A 363 -3.27 2.96 8.76
N PRO A 364 -2.08 3.25 8.23
CA PRO A 364 -1.79 4.55 7.65
C PRO A 364 -2.65 4.85 6.42
N ALA A 365 -3.04 3.83 5.64
CA ALA A 365 -3.91 4.03 4.47
C ALA A 365 -5.31 4.54 4.85
N HIS A 366 -5.91 4.01 5.92
CA HIS A 366 -7.20 4.52 6.41
C HIS A 366 -7.06 5.97 6.86
N SER A 367 -5.99 6.28 7.60
CA SER A 367 -5.74 7.62 8.12
C SER A 367 -5.53 8.65 6.99
N ILE A 368 -4.69 8.34 5.99
CA ILE A 368 -4.51 9.26 4.85
C ILE A 368 -5.80 9.43 4.05
N PHE A 369 -6.61 8.37 3.90
CA PHE A 369 -7.89 8.47 3.22
C PHE A 369 -8.81 9.49 3.89
N GLN A 370 -8.93 9.46 5.22
CA GLN A 370 -9.76 10.44 5.95
C GLN A 370 -9.23 11.87 5.81
N VAL A 371 -7.91 12.05 5.86
CA VAL A 371 -7.27 13.36 5.65
C VAL A 371 -7.54 13.87 4.22
N LEU A 372 -7.45 13.02 3.21
CA LEU A 372 -7.73 13.39 1.82
C LEU A 372 -9.20 13.77 1.62
N VAL A 373 -10.14 13.00 2.19
CA VAL A 373 -11.56 13.32 2.15
C VAL A 373 -11.84 14.67 2.80
N ASP A 374 -11.25 14.96 3.95
CA ASP A 374 -11.41 16.25 4.64
C ASP A 374 -10.88 17.42 3.79
N ILE A 375 -9.67 17.28 3.24
CA ILE A 375 -9.08 18.29 2.36
C ILE A 375 -9.98 18.51 1.13
N TRP A 376 -10.43 17.45 0.47
CA TRP A 376 -11.20 17.54 -0.77
C TRP A 376 -12.64 18.00 -0.58
N SER A 377 -13.20 17.82 0.62
CA SER A 377 -14.55 18.26 1.01
C SER A 377 -14.56 19.60 1.76
N ASP A 378 -13.44 20.33 1.76
CA ASP A 378 -13.30 21.64 2.38
C ASP A 378 -13.61 21.64 3.89
N GLY A 379 -13.19 20.57 4.58
CA GLY A 379 -13.40 20.39 6.02
C GLY A 379 -14.65 19.61 6.41
N CYS A 380 -15.42 19.09 5.44
CA CYS A 380 -16.57 18.22 5.70
C CYS A 380 -16.20 16.75 5.93
N ASN A 381 -15.12 16.51 6.68
CA ASN A 381 -14.81 15.21 7.26
C ASN A 381 -13.87 15.36 8.48
N PRO A 382 -14.33 15.90 9.63
CA PRO A 382 -13.47 16.29 10.75
C PRO A 382 -12.94 15.09 11.58
N GLN A 383 -12.14 14.23 10.94
CA GLN A 383 -11.47 13.05 11.51
C GLN A 383 -9.95 13.22 11.62
N LEU A 384 -9.47 14.45 11.47
CA LEU A 384 -8.04 14.77 11.56
C LEU A 384 -7.46 14.53 12.96
N ASP A 385 -8.33 14.58 13.97
CA ASP A 385 -8.00 14.42 15.39
C ASP A 385 -7.37 13.07 15.70
N TYR A 386 -7.79 11.98 15.03
CA TYR A 386 -7.15 10.67 15.16
C TYR A 386 -6.27 10.31 13.96
N ALA A 387 -6.64 10.74 12.74
CA ALA A 387 -5.93 10.32 11.54
C ALA A 387 -4.49 10.85 11.47
N LEU A 388 -4.26 12.11 11.84
CA LEU A 388 -2.92 12.70 11.84
C LEU A 388 -2.03 12.07 12.92
N PRO A 389 -2.46 11.91 14.19
CA PRO A 389 -1.66 11.21 15.20
C PRO A 389 -1.25 9.79 14.81
N VAL A 390 -2.10 9.02 14.12
CA VAL A 390 -1.73 7.68 13.62
C VAL A 390 -0.57 7.78 12.63
N LEU A 391 -0.65 8.66 11.64
CA LEU A 391 0.45 8.88 10.68
C LEU A 391 1.74 9.33 11.38
N PHE A 392 1.65 10.30 12.29
CA PHE A 392 2.81 10.76 13.08
C PHE A 392 3.39 9.68 13.98
N ALA A 393 2.57 8.77 14.52
CA ALA A 393 3.06 7.63 15.30
C ALA A 393 3.92 6.70 14.44
N TYR A 394 3.47 6.35 13.22
CA TYR A 394 4.29 5.59 12.28
C TYR A 394 5.55 6.34 11.86
N GLU A 395 5.48 7.65 11.68
CA GLU A 395 6.63 8.49 11.36
C GLU A 395 7.70 8.42 12.45
N VAL A 396 7.33 8.66 13.71
CA VAL A 396 8.27 8.64 14.84
C VAL A 396 8.81 7.23 15.10
N ILE A 397 7.95 6.21 15.10
CA ILE A 397 8.36 4.81 15.29
C ILE A 397 9.25 4.36 14.13
N GLY A 398 8.89 4.73 12.91
CA GLY A 398 9.63 4.42 11.70
C GLY A 398 11.03 5.05 11.70
N LEU A 399 11.14 6.35 12.00
CA LEU A 399 12.41 7.06 12.08
C LEU A 399 13.34 6.46 13.13
N THR A 400 12.80 6.13 14.31
CA THR A 400 13.58 5.52 15.40
C THR A 400 14.06 4.12 15.04
N LEU A 401 13.17 3.24 14.57
CA LEU A 401 13.51 1.86 14.20
C LEU A 401 14.40 1.77 12.97
N SER A 402 14.21 2.64 11.96
CA SER A 402 15.08 2.73 10.78
C SER A 402 16.48 3.19 11.19
N SER A 403 16.59 4.20 12.06
CA SER A 403 17.88 4.67 12.57
C SER A 403 18.61 3.58 13.36
N ILE A 404 17.92 2.88 14.27
CA ILE A 404 18.47 1.71 14.97
C ILE A 404 18.88 0.61 13.96
N GLY A 405 18.08 0.43 12.91
CA GLY A 405 18.34 -0.53 11.85
C GLY A 405 19.64 -0.28 11.08
N VAL A 406 20.05 0.98 10.91
CA VAL A 406 21.34 1.33 10.32
C VAL A 406 22.49 0.85 11.19
N TYR A 407 22.44 1.05 12.51
CA TYR A 407 23.46 0.54 13.43
C TYR A 407 23.55 -0.98 13.37
N ARG A 408 22.39 -1.65 13.32
CA ARG A 408 22.32 -3.11 13.16
C ARG A 408 22.99 -3.56 11.85
N ARG A 409 22.66 -2.93 10.71
CA ARG A 409 23.26 -3.27 9.40
C ARG A 409 24.76 -3.02 9.36
N ALA A 410 25.22 -1.90 9.91
CA ALA A 410 26.65 -1.60 10.01
C ALA A 410 27.38 -2.66 10.84
N HIS A 411 26.82 -3.06 11.99
CA HIS A 411 27.40 -4.09 12.84
C HIS A 411 27.52 -5.45 12.13
N TYR A 412 26.46 -5.92 11.46
CA TYR A 412 26.51 -7.18 10.72
C TYR A 412 27.42 -7.12 9.49
N ALA A 413 27.54 -5.96 8.82
CA ALA A 413 28.45 -5.79 7.69
C ALA A 413 29.92 -5.88 8.13
N VAL A 414 30.28 -5.30 9.29
CA VAL A 414 31.62 -5.41 9.86
C VAL A 414 31.94 -6.85 10.25
N ILE A 415 31.01 -7.55 10.92
CA ILE A 415 31.20 -8.97 11.27
C ILE A 415 31.39 -9.81 10.00
N ALA A 416 30.57 -9.60 8.97
CA ALA A 416 30.68 -10.33 7.71
C ALA A 416 32.08 -10.15 7.10
N LYS A 417 32.57 -8.91 7.02
CA LYS A 417 33.92 -8.63 6.52
C LYS A 417 35.01 -9.29 7.36
N GLU A 418 34.93 -9.25 8.68
CA GLU A 418 35.91 -9.93 9.55
C GLU A 418 35.91 -11.45 9.36
N THR A 419 34.73 -12.06 9.20
CA THR A 419 34.64 -13.50 8.92
C THR A 419 35.21 -13.86 7.55
N GLU A 420 34.99 -13.02 6.54
CA GLU A 420 35.59 -13.20 5.22
C GLU A 420 37.11 -13.08 5.28
N GLU A 421 37.65 -12.09 5.98
CA GLU A 421 39.10 -11.95 6.18
C GLU A 421 39.70 -13.14 6.94
N LYS A 422 39.01 -13.69 7.94
CA LYS A 422 39.44 -14.91 8.67
C LYS A 422 39.44 -16.13 7.76
N THR A 423 38.34 -16.38 7.05
CA THR A 423 38.26 -17.52 6.11
C THR A 423 39.27 -17.41 4.97
N TRP A 424 39.57 -16.19 4.51
CA TRP A 424 40.63 -15.92 3.56
C TRP A 424 42.00 -16.29 4.13
N LYS A 425 42.33 -15.80 5.33
CA LYS A 425 43.59 -16.14 6.02
C LYS A 425 43.74 -17.63 6.25
N GLU A 426 42.68 -18.33 6.65
CA GLU A 426 42.68 -19.79 6.83
C GLU A 426 42.91 -20.53 5.50
N ARG A 427 42.29 -20.10 4.40
CA ARG A 427 42.52 -20.71 3.07
C ARG A 427 43.93 -20.49 2.57
N VAL A 428 44.47 -19.29 2.75
CA VAL A 428 45.86 -18.98 2.39
C VAL A 428 46.82 -19.81 3.23
N ALA A 429 46.59 -19.93 4.54
CA ALA A 429 47.41 -20.77 5.42
C ALA A 429 47.34 -22.26 5.04
N ALA A 430 46.15 -22.78 4.71
CA ALA A 430 45.99 -24.16 4.26
C ALA A 430 46.75 -24.42 2.95
N ALA A 431 46.63 -23.52 1.97
CA ALA A 431 47.36 -23.63 0.70
C ALA A 431 48.88 -23.60 0.87
N LEU A 432 49.39 -22.72 1.75
CA LEU A 432 50.82 -22.67 2.08
C LEU A 432 51.30 -23.96 2.75
N SER A 433 50.48 -24.55 3.64
CA SER A 433 50.83 -25.81 4.31
C SER A 433 50.83 -27.01 3.34
N GLU A 434 49.89 -27.07 2.39
CA GLU A 434 49.87 -28.11 1.36
C GLU A 434 51.09 -28.01 0.44
N GLN A 435 51.52 -26.79 0.08
CA GLN A 435 52.76 -26.59 -0.68
C GLN A 435 54.01 -27.03 0.09
N GLN A 436 54.12 -26.68 1.38
CA GLN A 436 55.24 -27.15 2.21
C GLN A 436 55.27 -28.68 2.31
N GLN A 437 54.09 -29.32 2.42
CA GLN A 437 53.99 -30.78 2.47
C GLN A 437 54.40 -31.42 1.14
N GLN A 438 54.04 -30.82 0.00
CA GLN A 438 54.48 -31.27 -1.33
C GLN A 438 55.98 -31.10 -1.53
N GLN A 439 56.56 -29.99 -1.11
CA GLN A 439 58.02 -29.77 -1.17
C GLN A 439 58.78 -30.80 -0.30
N MET A 440 58.28 -31.10 0.91
CA MET A 440 58.87 -32.14 1.78
C MET A 440 58.73 -33.56 1.20
N LEU A 441 57.65 -33.85 0.46
CA LEU A 441 57.46 -35.12 -0.23
C LEU A 441 58.37 -35.25 -1.46
N GLU A 442 58.65 -34.17 -2.18
CA GLU A 442 59.63 -34.14 -3.28
C GLU A 442 61.09 -34.23 -2.80
N GLU A 443 61.41 -33.76 -1.58
CA GLU A 443 62.75 -33.87 -0.98
C GLU A 443 63.05 -35.23 -0.30
N SER A 444 62.11 -36.17 -0.25
CA SER A 444 62.36 -37.51 0.32
C SER A 444 63.24 -38.36 -0.63
N PRO A 445 64.44 -38.84 -0.21
CA PRO A 445 65.36 -39.54 -1.10
C PRO A 445 64.87 -40.95 -1.44
N SER A 446 64.86 -41.28 -2.73
CA SER A 446 64.72 -42.66 -3.23
C SER A 446 65.85 -43.56 -2.71
N PRO A 447 65.63 -44.87 -2.46
CA PRO A 447 66.66 -45.76 -1.91
C PRO A 447 67.83 -45.88 -2.89
N SER A 448 69.04 -45.64 -2.36
CA SER A 448 70.30 -45.64 -3.10
C SER A 448 70.76 -47.04 -3.52
N THR A 449 71.07 -47.23 -4.79
CA THR A 449 71.99 -48.27 -5.30
C THR A 449 73.40 -47.66 -5.41
N PRO A 450 74.48 -48.32 -4.97
CA PRO A 450 75.82 -47.75 -5.02
C PRO A 450 76.49 -48.04 -6.37
N ASP A 451 77.12 -47.04 -6.99
CA ASP A 451 78.58 -47.06 -7.18
C ASP A 451 79.17 -45.87 -7.97
N SER A 452 80.37 -45.50 -7.51
CA SER A 452 81.52 -44.93 -8.24
C SER A 452 81.55 -43.45 -8.68
N THR A 453 82.22 -42.63 -7.83
CA THR A 453 83.42 -41.80 -8.13
C THR A 453 83.67 -41.39 -9.60
N LEU A 454 83.89 -40.14 -10.02
CA LEU A 454 84.87 -39.13 -9.55
C LEU A 454 84.78 -37.84 -10.40
N THR A 455 85.12 -36.69 -9.78
CA THR A 455 85.63 -35.41 -10.37
C THR A 455 84.82 -34.61 -11.38
N GLU A 456 84.20 -33.51 -10.91
CA GLU A 456 84.19 -32.20 -11.60
C GLU A 456 83.77 -31.07 -10.63
N SER A 457 84.61 -30.81 -9.63
CA SER A 457 84.46 -29.70 -8.70
C SER A 457 85.01 -28.42 -9.32
N GLN A 458 84.17 -27.69 -10.07
CA GLN A 458 84.11 -26.21 -10.11
C GLN A 458 83.10 -25.63 -11.12
N GLN A 459 82.47 -26.43 -12.00
CA GLN A 459 81.34 -25.96 -12.84
C GLN A 459 79.94 -26.30 -12.29
N GLN A 460 79.86 -27.17 -11.27
CA GLN A 460 78.59 -27.57 -10.66
C GLN A 460 77.99 -26.51 -9.72
N GLN A 461 78.83 -25.68 -9.09
CA GLN A 461 78.40 -24.74 -8.06
C GLN A 461 77.65 -23.53 -8.65
N ASP A 462 78.03 -23.07 -9.85
CA ASP A 462 77.33 -21.99 -10.55
C ASP A 462 76.06 -22.47 -11.29
N ARG A 463 76.03 -23.73 -11.75
CA ARG A 463 74.83 -24.34 -12.35
C ARG A 463 73.78 -24.71 -11.31
N ALA A 464 74.19 -25.21 -10.14
CA ALA A 464 73.29 -25.48 -9.02
C ALA A 464 72.71 -24.18 -8.43
N ARG A 465 73.52 -23.12 -8.29
CA ARG A 465 73.06 -21.81 -7.83
C ARG A 465 72.14 -21.14 -8.84
N ARG A 466 72.40 -21.24 -10.16
CA ARG A 466 71.45 -20.77 -11.19
C ARG A 466 70.16 -21.58 -11.25
N ARG A 467 70.20 -22.91 -11.04
CA ARG A 467 68.99 -23.76 -10.96
C ARG A 467 68.17 -23.49 -9.71
N SER A 468 68.78 -23.28 -8.53
CA SER A 468 68.04 -22.94 -7.32
C SER A 468 67.43 -21.53 -7.39
N THR A 469 68.12 -20.58 -8.02
CA THR A 469 67.59 -19.23 -8.23
C THR A 469 66.47 -19.23 -9.27
N ALA A 470 66.59 -19.99 -10.36
CA ALA A 470 65.53 -20.14 -11.37
C ALA A 470 64.31 -20.94 -10.85
N ALA A 471 64.53 -21.97 -10.03
CA ALA A 471 63.46 -22.69 -9.36
C ALA A 471 62.73 -21.80 -8.34
N GLY A 472 63.46 -21.03 -7.52
CA GLY A 472 62.85 -20.07 -6.59
C GLY A 472 62.06 -18.97 -7.29
N ILE A 473 62.52 -18.49 -8.46
CA ILE A 473 61.77 -17.50 -9.27
C ILE A 473 60.53 -18.14 -9.91
N ALA A 474 60.62 -19.36 -10.46
CA ALA A 474 59.49 -20.06 -11.04
C ALA A 474 58.43 -20.42 -10.00
N ASP A 475 58.85 -20.77 -8.78
CA ASP A 475 57.95 -21.06 -7.65
C ASP A 475 57.30 -19.77 -7.15
N GLN A 476 58.04 -18.65 -7.12
CA GLN A 476 57.50 -17.34 -6.76
C GLN A 476 56.54 -16.76 -7.83
N GLU A 477 56.76 -17.03 -9.12
CA GLU A 477 55.83 -16.73 -10.21
C GLU A 477 54.59 -17.64 -10.18
N ALA A 478 54.74 -18.92 -9.82
CA ALA A 478 53.62 -19.83 -9.64
C ALA A 478 52.75 -19.43 -8.44
N LEU A 479 53.37 -19.01 -7.35
CA LEU A 479 52.73 -18.57 -6.10
C LEU A 479 52.04 -17.21 -6.28
N THR A 480 52.68 -16.25 -6.96
CA THR A 480 52.01 -15.00 -7.38
C THR A 480 50.91 -15.25 -8.39
N GLY A 481 51.08 -16.17 -9.34
CA GLY A 481 50.06 -16.57 -10.31
C GLY A 481 48.87 -17.32 -9.70
N GLN A 482 49.07 -18.08 -8.61
CA GLN A 482 48.02 -18.69 -7.80
C GLN A 482 47.32 -17.67 -6.91
N LEU A 483 48.07 -16.79 -6.22
CA LEU A 483 47.53 -15.66 -5.46
C LEU A 483 46.67 -14.76 -6.35
N TRP A 484 47.12 -14.47 -7.57
CA TRP A 484 46.37 -13.66 -8.53
C TRP A 484 45.13 -14.40 -9.07
N ARG A 485 45.22 -15.72 -9.28
CA ARG A 485 44.07 -16.58 -9.62
C ARG A 485 43.03 -16.69 -8.51
N GLU A 486 43.47 -16.71 -7.25
CA GLU A 486 42.58 -16.73 -6.09
C GLU A 486 42.01 -15.34 -5.81
N MET A 487 42.78 -14.25 -5.95
CA MET A 487 42.25 -12.86 -5.92
C MET A 487 41.15 -12.67 -6.98
N SER A 488 41.39 -13.09 -8.23
CA SER A 488 40.40 -12.99 -9.32
C SER A 488 39.18 -13.91 -9.17
N ARG A 489 39.29 -15.00 -8.38
CA ARG A 489 38.14 -15.83 -7.99
C ARG A 489 37.34 -15.23 -6.85
N VAL A 490 38.00 -14.55 -5.91
CA VAL A 490 37.36 -13.90 -4.77
C VAL A 490 36.63 -12.63 -5.18
N ASP A 491 37.19 -11.80 -6.07
CA ASP A 491 36.48 -10.64 -6.65
C ASP A 491 35.21 -11.07 -7.41
N LYS A 492 35.25 -12.24 -8.07
CA LYS A 492 34.05 -12.85 -8.69
C LYS A 492 33.10 -13.52 -7.71
N ALA A 493 33.56 -13.90 -6.52
CA ALA A 493 32.70 -14.43 -5.45
C ALA A 493 32.03 -13.30 -4.64
N GLN A 494 32.69 -12.15 -4.50
CA GLN A 494 32.19 -10.92 -3.87
C GLN A 494 30.89 -10.42 -4.51
N THR A 495 30.68 -10.68 -5.81
CA THR A 495 29.45 -10.30 -6.53
C THR A 495 28.31 -11.32 -6.41
N SER A 496 28.57 -12.56 -5.99
CA SER A 496 27.59 -13.66 -6.10
C SER A 496 27.05 -14.19 -4.77
N ARG A 497 27.72 -13.96 -3.64
CA ARG A 497 27.36 -14.61 -2.36
C ARG A 497 27.45 -13.65 -1.18
N GLN A 498 26.45 -12.79 -1.03
CA GLN A 498 25.81 -12.42 0.26
C GLN A 498 24.91 -11.20 0.03
N SER A 499 23.69 -11.46 -0.45
CA SER A 499 22.62 -10.47 -0.44
C SER A 499 22.18 -10.25 1.01
N THR A 500 22.38 -9.04 1.54
CA THR A 500 21.85 -8.62 2.86
C THR A 500 20.49 -7.92 2.74
N GLY A 501 19.75 -8.19 1.66
CA GLY A 501 18.42 -7.65 1.39
C GLY A 501 17.97 -7.89 -0.05
N PRO A 502 16.70 -7.62 -0.41
CA PRO A 502 16.26 -7.66 -1.80
C PRO A 502 17.01 -6.56 -2.56
N CYS A 503 17.99 -6.97 -3.37
CA CYS A 503 18.74 -6.11 -4.27
C CYS A 503 18.37 -6.52 -5.69
N PHE A 504 18.03 -5.54 -6.53
CA PHE A 504 18.01 -5.75 -7.97
C PHE A 504 19.45 -5.64 -8.47
N ASP A 505 19.89 -6.51 -9.37
CA ASP A 505 21.23 -6.39 -9.97
C ASP A 505 21.33 -5.04 -10.69
N LEU A 506 22.28 -4.21 -10.24
CA LEU A 506 22.47 -2.85 -10.75
C LEU A 506 23.33 -2.86 -12.03
N PRO A 507 23.05 -1.98 -13.02
CA PRO A 507 23.73 -1.99 -14.31
C PRO A 507 25.15 -1.38 -14.30
N PHE A 508 25.64 -0.88 -13.15
CA PHE A 508 26.96 -0.28 -13.06
C PHE A 508 27.96 -1.31 -12.51
N THR A 509 28.66 -1.99 -13.41
CA THR A 509 29.90 -2.70 -13.12
C THR A 509 31.03 -1.92 -13.79
N ASP A 510 31.76 -1.12 -13.02
CA ASP A 510 33.09 -0.63 -13.38
C ASP A 510 34.01 -0.77 -12.17
#